data_AF-A0A7V8XK49-F1
#
_entry.id   AF-A0A7V8XK49-F1
#
_cell.length_a   1.000
_cell.length_b   1.000
_cell.length_c   1.000
_cell.angle_alpha   90.00
_cell.angle_beta   90.00
_cell.angle_gamma   90.00
#
_symmetry.space_group_name_H-M   'P 1'
#
loop_
_entity.id
_entity.type
_entity.pdbx_description
1 polymer ?
#
loop_
_entity_poly.entity_id
_entity_poly.type
_entity_poly.pdbx_seq_one_letter_code
_entity_poly.pdbx_strand_id
1 'polypeptide(L)'
;MPFGIGVTEMVILLIVLLVFFGPKRLPEMGRSLGKGMREFKDSISGNDRDDEPVHKRFSTELPPAEAEAPEYVDAEPREREPVSRDRDTIS
;
A
#
# COMPACT_ATOMS: atom_id res chain seq x y z
N MET A 1 14.19 -42.99 -6.42
CA MET A 1 13.65 -42.98 -5.04
C MET A 1 12.43 -42.08 -5.06
N PRO A 2 11.29 -42.46 -4.44
CA PRO A 2 10.09 -41.61 -4.49
C PRO A 2 10.43 -40.28 -3.83
N PHE A 3 10.42 -39.24 -4.66
CA PHE A 3 10.83 -37.89 -4.31
C PHE A 3 9.98 -37.42 -3.14
N GLY A 4 10.65 -36.96 -2.08
CA GLY A 4 9.99 -36.51 -0.84
C GLY A 4 8.87 -35.53 -1.16
N ILE A 5 7.77 -35.65 -0.41
CA ILE A 5 6.52 -34.89 -0.53
C ILE A 5 6.80 -33.51 -1.12
N GLY A 6 6.68 -33.44 -2.44
CA GLY A 6 7.03 -32.26 -3.19
C GLY A 6 5.87 -31.30 -3.20
N VAL A 7 6.12 -30.08 -3.66
CA VAL A 7 5.05 -29.12 -3.99
C VAL A 7 4.02 -29.78 -4.93
N THR A 8 4.46 -30.68 -5.81
CA THR A 8 3.59 -31.46 -6.71
C THR A 8 2.57 -32.33 -5.96
N GLU A 9 2.98 -33.17 -4.99
CA GLU A 9 2.05 -33.95 -4.17
C GLU A 9 1.04 -33.07 -3.43
N MET A 10 1.50 -31.95 -2.87
CA MET A 10 0.63 -31.00 -2.18
C MET A 10 -0.41 -30.38 -3.12
N VAL A 11 -0.02 -30.04 -4.35
CA VAL A 11 -0.93 -29.53 -5.37
C VAL A 11 -1.95 -30.59 -5.79
N ILE A 12 -1.53 -31.85 -5.97
CA ILE A 12 -2.44 -32.95 -6.31
C ILE A 12 -3.48 -33.15 -5.20
N LEU A 13 -3.04 -33.18 -3.94
CA LEU A 13 -3.91 -33.35 -2.78
C LEU A 13 -4.89 -32.17 -2.65
N LEU A 14 -4.40 -30.95 -2.86
CA LEU A 14 -5.21 -29.74 -2.90
C LEU A 14 -6.28 -29.84 -4.01
N ILE A 15 -5.92 -30.22 -5.23
CA ILE A 15 -6.87 -30.40 -6.34
C ILE A 15 -7.96 -31.41 -5.98
N VAL A 16 -7.61 -32.56 -5.40
CA VAL A 16 -8.61 -33.54 -4.94
C VAL A 16 -9.57 -32.90 -3.92
N LEU A 17 -9.04 -32.20 -2.92
CA LEU A 17 -9.85 -31.46 -1.95
C LEU A 17 -10.75 -30.41 -2.62
N LEU A 18 -10.26 -29.70 -3.63
CA LEU A 18 -11.04 -28.72 -4.39
C LEU A 18 -12.17 -29.37 -5.20
N VAL A 19 -11.99 -30.59 -5.69
CA VAL A 19 -13.08 -31.30 -6.39
C VAL A 19 -14.16 -31.72 -5.41
N PHE A 20 -13.79 -32.24 -4.24
CA PHE A 20 -14.76 -32.68 -3.22
C PHE A 20 -15.48 -31.51 -2.52
N PHE A 21 -14.72 -30.50 -2.06
CA PHE A 21 -15.26 -29.36 -1.32
C PHE A 21 -15.67 -28.18 -2.20
N GLY A 22 -15.12 -28.11 -3.42
CA GLY A 22 -15.30 -27.00 -4.35
C GLY A 22 -14.25 -25.89 -4.17
N PRO A 23 -13.77 -25.27 -5.27
CA PRO A 23 -12.75 -24.21 -5.24
C PRO A 23 -13.22 -22.93 -4.54
N LYS A 24 -14.53 -22.73 -4.37
CA LYS A 24 -15.10 -21.56 -3.67
C LYS A 24 -15.12 -21.72 -2.15
N ARG A 25 -15.16 -22.96 -1.62
CA ARG A 25 -15.38 -23.19 -0.19
C ARG A 25 -14.11 -23.10 0.64
N LEU A 26 -12.97 -23.55 0.09
CA LEU A 26 -11.67 -23.39 0.73
C LEU A 26 -11.28 -21.93 1.03
N PRO A 27 -11.36 -20.97 0.08
CA PRO A 27 -11.04 -19.59 0.37
C PRO A 27 -12.06 -18.93 1.30
N GLU A 28 -13.34 -19.32 1.23
CA GLU A 28 -14.38 -18.84 2.13
C GLU A 28 -14.12 -19.25 3.58
N MET A 29 -13.82 -20.53 3.82
CA MET A 29 -13.43 -21.06 5.14
C MET A 29 -12.07 -20.49 5.60
N GLY A 30 -11.11 -20.34 4.70
CA GLY A 30 -9.82 -19.72 5.01
C GLY A 30 -9.95 -18.26 5.45
N ARG A 31 -10.87 -17.49 4.85
CA ARG A 31 -11.15 -16.11 5.26
C ARG A 31 -11.78 -16.03 6.65
N SER A 32 -12.73 -16.89 6.99
CA SER A 32 -13.33 -16.91 8.33
C SER A 32 -12.33 -17.36 9.39
N LEU A 33 -11.55 -18.42 9.11
CA LEU A 33 -10.50 -18.90 9.99
C LEU A 33 -9.38 -17.87 10.15
N GLY A 34 -9.00 -17.17 9.08
CA GLY A 34 -7.96 -16.15 9.11
C GLY A 34 -8.34 -14.93 9.95
N LYS A 35 -9.60 -14.50 9.88
CA LYS A 35 -10.12 -13.43 10.75
C LYS A 35 -10.07 -13.83 12.23
N GLY A 36 -10.60 -15.01 12.56
CA GLY A 36 -10.55 -15.53 13.93
C GLY A 36 -9.12 -15.74 14.44
N MET A 37 -8.20 -16.24 13.60
CA MET A 37 -6.79 -16.39 13.95
C MET A 37 -6.11 -15.03 14.17
N ARG A 38 -6.46 -14.01 13.39
CA ARG A 38 -5.95 -12.66 13.55
C ARG A 38 -6.41 -12.05 14.88
N GLU A 39 -7.72 -12.09 15.17
CA GLU A 39 -8.29 -11.61 16.42
C GLU A 39 -7.73 -12.37 17.64
N PHE A 40 -7.56 -13.70 17.53
CA PHE A 40 -6.94 -14.52 18.56
C PHE A 40 -5.48 -14.13 18.81
N LYS A 41 -4.69 -13.98 17.74
CA LYS A 41 -3.28 -13.55 17.85
C LYS A 41 -3.17 -12.14 18.43
N ASP A 42 -4.05 -11.23 18.04
CA ASP A 42 -4.04 -9.84 18.49
C ASP A 42 -4.40 -9.74 19.98
N SER A 43 -5.37 -10.56 20.44
CA SER A 43 -5.73 -10.71 21.85
C SER A 43 -4.59 -11.29 22.70
N ILE A 44 -3.85 -12.27 22.18
CA ILE A 44 -2.71 -12.88 22.89
C ILE A 44 -1.48 -11.98 22.88
N SER A 45 -1.28 -11.22 21.81
CA SER A 45 -0.14 -10.32 21.66
C SER A 45 -0.33 -8.98 22.38
N GLY A 46 -1.51 -8.73 22.99
CA GLY A 46 -1.82 -7.50 23.71
C GLY A 46 -1.74 -6.26 22.83
N ASN A 47 -1.95 -6.42 21.52
CA ASN A 47 -1.70 -5.40 20.53
C ASN A 47 -3.05 -5.01 19.91
N ASP A 48 -3.83 -4.22 20.65
CA ASP A 48 -5.08 -3.59 20.22
C ASP A 48 -4.80 -2.67 19.01
N ARG A 49 -4.88 -3.22 17.80
CA ARG A 49 -4.88 -2.44 16.55
C ARG A 49 -6.28 -2.52 15.99
N ASP A 50 -7.09 -1.52 16.33
CA ASP A 50 -8.39 -1.28 15.75
C ASP A 50 -8.30 -1.31 14.22
N ASP A 51 -9.19 -2.10 13.62
CA ASP A 51 -9.25 -2.42 12.20
C ASP A 51 -9.53 -1.18 11.33
N GLU A 52 -8.50 -0.66 10.66
CA GLU A 52 -8.70 0.17 9.47
C GLU A 52 -9.14 -0.74 8.31
N PRO A 53 -10.28 -0.46 7.64
CA PRO A 53 -10.78 -1.32 6.57
C PRO A 53 -9.86 -1.23 5.35
N VAL A 54 -9.03 -2.26 5.17
CA VAL A 54 -8.26 -2.51 3.94
C VAL A 54 -9.23 -2.94 2.83
N HIS A 55 -10.06 -2.01 2.39
CA HIS A 55 -11.03 -2.25 1.33
C HIS A 55 -11.17 -1.06 0.37
N LYS A 56 -10.07 -0.44 -0.06
CA LYS A 56 -10.07 0.38 -1.30
C LYS A 56 -8.67 0.67 -1.85
N ARG A 57 -7.87 -0.36 -2.16
CA ARG A 57 -6.55 -0.15 -2.79
C ARG A 57 -6.20 -1.12 -3.92
N PHE A 58 -7.19 -1.80 -4.51
CA PHE A 58 -6.99 -2.73 -5.63
C PHE A 58 -7.92 -2.49 -6.83
N SER A 59 -8.48 -1.29 -6.98
CA SER A 59 -9.08 -0.89 -8.25
C SER A 59 -8.73 0.57 -8.51
N THR A 60 -7.73 0.75 -9.37
CA THR A 60 -7.70 1.77 -10.42
C THR A 60 -8.26 3.15 -10.05
N GLU A 61 -7.44 3.98 -9.41
CA GLU A 61 -7.48 5.42 -9.66
C GLU A 61 -6.04 5.87 -9.83
N LEU A 62 -5.54 5.68 -11.05
CA LEU A 62 -4.45 6.52 -11.55
C LEU A 62 -5.01 7.95 -11.52
N PRO A 63 -4.34 8.92 -10.87
CA PRO A 63 -4.74 10.32 -10.98
C PRO A 63 -4.82 10.68 -12.47
N PRO A 64 -5.87 11.38 -12.94
CA PRO A 64 -5.92 11.86 -14.30
C PRO A 64 -4.70 12.74 -14.51
N ALA A 65 -3.76 12.22 -15.29
CA ALA A 65 -2.75 13.03 -15.91
C ALA A 65 -3.47 13.89 -16.96
N GLU A 66 -4.05 15.02 -16.54
CA GLU A 66 -4.48 16.07 -17.45
C GLU A 66 -4.65 17.40 -16.67
N ALA A 67 -3.82 18.39 -17.06
CA ALA A 67 -4.11 19.82 -17.06
C ALA A 67 -4.28 20.60 -15.74
N GLU A 68 -3.19 20.86 -15.02
CA GLU A 68 -2.93 22.19 -14.45
C GLU A 68 -1.45 22.55 -14.65
N ALA A 69 -1.12 23.08 -15.83
CA ALA A 69 0.07 23.88 -15.99
C ALA A 69 -0.16 25.18 -15.22
N PRO A 70 0.67 25.57 -14.24
CA PRO A 70 0.56 26.89 -13.67
C PRO A 70 0.84 27.90 -14.77
N GLU A 71 -0.22 28.58 -15.21
CA GLU A 71 -0.15 29.83 -15.93
C GLU A 71 0.56 30.83 -15.00
N TYR A 72 1.88 30.95 -15.16
CA TYR A 72 2.69 31.95 -14.47
C TYR A 72 2.36 33.32 -15.05
N VAL A 73 1.28 33.91 -14.56
CA VAL A 73 0.95 35.31 -14.75
C VAL A 73 0.67 35.88 -13.37
N ASP A 74 1.72 36.36 -12.71
CA ASP A 74 1.75 37.79 -12.40
C ASP A 74 3.15 38.24 -11.99
N ALA A 75 3.58 39.31 -12.62
CA ALA A 75 4.85 39.96 -12.41
C ALA A 75 4.66 41.11 -11.43
N GLU A 76 5.09 40.94 -10.19
CA GLU A 76 5.48 42.09 -9.35
C GLU A 76 6.84 41.83 -8.68
N PRO A 77 7.94 42.25 -9.32
CA PRO A 77 9.25 42.31 -8.70
C PRO A 77 9.24 43.31 -7.54
N ARG A 78 9.17 42.79 -6.31
CA ARG A 78 9.41 43.57 -5.09
C ARG A 78 10.70 44.37 -5.24
N GLU A 79 10.57 45.69 -5.05
CA GLU A 79 11.66 46.64 -4.86
C GLU A 79 12.76 46.02 -3.99
N ARG A 80 13.92 45.78 -4.61
CA ARG A 80 15.15 45.49 -3.89
C ARG A 80 15.80 46.84 -3.65
N GLU A 81 15.66 47.40 -2.46
CA GLU A 81 16.63 48.37 -1.95
C GLU A 81 17.94 47.62 -1.64
N PRO A 82 19.04 47.84 -2.35
CA PRO A 82 20.34 47.40 -1.88
C PRO A 82 20.86 48.39 -0.83
N VAL A 83 20.86 47.90 0.41
CA VAL A 83 21.57 48.43 1.56
C VAL A 83 23.01 48.86 1.19
N SER A 84 23.27 50.11 1.53
CA SER A 84 24.54 50.83 1.70
C SER A 84 25.81 49.98 1.81
N ARG A 85 26.81 50.28 0.96
CA ARG A 85 28.20 49.90 1.19
C ARG A 85 29.10 51.13 1.17
N ASP A 86 29.54 51.44 2.38
CA ASP A 86 30.47 52.48 2.81
C ASP A 86 31.89 52.25 2.23
N ARG A 87 32.55 53.38 1.93
CA ARG A 87 33.98 53.66 1.71
C ARG A 87 34.72 53.06 0.53
N ASP A 88 35.27 53.97 -0.27
CA ASP A 88 36.72 54.18 -0.43
C ASP A 88 36.91 55.58 -1.06
N THR A 89 37.27 56.65 -0.33
CA THR A 89 38.65 57.05 0.03
C THR A 89 39.72 56.63 -0.99
N ILE A 90 39.96 57.49 -1.98
CA ILE A 90 41.29 57.99 -2.36
C ILE A 90 41.10 59.38 -2.97
N SER A 91 41.45 60.38 -2.17
CA SER A 91 41.98 61.68 -2.57
C SER A 91 43.13 62.00 -1.63
#